data_AF-A0A6H2FV26-F1
#
_entry.id   AF-A0A6H2FV26-F1
#
_cell.length_a   1.000
_cell.length_b   1.000
_cell.length_c   1.000
_cell.angle_alpha   90.00
_cell.angle_beta   90.00
_cell.angle_gamma   90.00
#
_symmetry.space_group_name_H-M   'P 1'
#
loop_
_entity.id
_entity.type
_entity.pdbx_description
1 polymer ?
#
loop_
_entity_poly.entity_id
_entity_poly.type
_entity_poly.pdbx_seq_one_letter_code
_entity_poly.pdbx_strand_id
1 'polypeptide(L)'
;MKSLLSQVYIKTNSIYIKSQSIPTVNRYVFTYTITIHNLGKKILQLISRYWSITNGNGKKNQIYGEGIISKKPYIKPGNNFHYTNITILETPVGIIEGHYIMIDENNHVYHVEIPIFRLAIKTYIH
;
A
#
# COMPACT_ATOMS: atom_id res chain seq x y z
N MET A 1 -23.73 3.75 -15.69
CA MET A 1 -22.51 4.11 -14.94
C MET A 1 -21.38 3.20 -15.36
N LYS A 2 -20.35 3.70 -16.06
CA LYS A 2 -19.16 2.89 -16.36
C LYS A 2 -18.37 2.71 -15.06
N SER A 3 -18.48 1.52 -14.48
CA SER A 3 -17.58 1.08 -13.41
C SER A 3 -16.15 1.14 -13.93
N LEU A 4 -15.35 2.03 -13.35
CA LEU A 4 -13.99 2.38 -13.76
C LEU A 4 -12.94 1.46 -13.09
N LEU A 5 -13.35 0.28 -12.64
CA LEU A 5 -12.56 -0.64 -11.82
C LEU A 5 -11.32 -1.24 -12.52
N SER A 6 -11.00 -0.89 -13.77
CA SER A 6 -9.96 -1.60 -14.54
C SER A 6 -8.80 -0.74 -15.06
N GLN A 7 -8.64 0.52 -14.63
CA GLN A 7 -7.55 1.38 -15.15
C GLN A 7 -6.27 1.38 -14.31
N VAL A 8 -6.36 1.07 -13.01
CA VAL A 8 -5.20 1.00 -12.13
C VAL A 8 -5.18 -0.34 -11.43
N TYR A 9 -4.06 -1.05 -11.52
CA TYR A 9 -3.85 -2.31 -10.83
C TYR A 9 -2.77 -2.13 -9.75
N ILE A 10 -3.10 -2.52 -8.52
CA ILE A 10 -2.19 -2.45 -7.39
C ILE A 10 -1.70 -3.85 -7.05
N LYS A 11 -0.39 -4.04 -7.12
CA LYS A 11 0.29 -5.25 -6.65
C LYS A 11 0.97 -4.97 -5.33
N THR A 12 0.79 -5.88 -4.37
CA THR A 12 1.34 -5.78 -3.02
C THR A 12 2.22 -6.98 -2.71
N ASN A 13 3.38 -6.75 -2.10
CA ASN A 13 4.24 -7.80 -1.58
C ASN A 13 4.78 -7.40 -0.21
N SER A 14 4.77 -8.31 0.76
CA SER A 14 5.29 -8.05 2.10
C SER A 14 6.25 -9.13 2.55
N ILE A 15 7.27 -8.75 3.32
CA ILE A 15 8.32 -9.65 3.79
C ILE A 15 8.56 -9.37 5.28
N TYR A 16 8.58 -10.43 6.09
CA TYR A 16 9.05 -10.38 7.47
C TYR A 16 10.58 -10.35 7.53
N ILE A 17 11.14 -9.39 8.27
CA ILE A 17 12.59 -9.19 8.39
C ILE A 17 13.07 -9.75 9.73
N LYS A 18 13.43 -11.05 9.73
CA LYS A 18 13.87 -11.78 10.94
C LYS A 18 15.04 -11.10 11.65
N SER A 19 16.03 -10.59 10.89
CA SER A 19 17.24 -9.97 11.46
C SER A 19 16.99 -8.65 12.19
N GLN A 20 15.86 -7.97 11.94
CA GLN A 20 15.50 -6.70 12.58
C GLN A 20 14.38 -6.84 13.61
N SER A 21 13.85 -8.06 13.75
CA SER A 21 12.72 -8.38 14.62
C SER A 21 13.22 -8.99 15.92
N ILE A 22 12.52 -8.69 17.01
CA ILE A 22 12.81 -9.20 18.36
C ILE A 22 11.49 -9.70 18.94
N PRO A 23 11.08 -10.95 18.63
CA PRO A 23 9.80 -11.48 19.08
C PRO A 23 9.63 -11.51 20.60
N THR A 24 10.71 -11.66 21.37
CA THR A 24 10.68 -11.68 22.84
C THR A 24 10.21 -10.36 23.47
N VAL A 25 10.25 -9.26 22.72
CA VAL A 25 9.74 -7.94 23.15
C VAL A 25 8.62 -7.44 22.24
N ASN A 26 7.90 -8.36 21.57
CA ASN A 26 6.80 -8.06 20.67
C ASN A 26 7.19 -7.05 19.58
N ARG A 27 8.36 -7.20 18.97
CA ARG A 27 8.80 -6.35 17.86
C ARG A 27 8.93 -7.16 16.58
N TYR A 28 8.01 -6.95 15.64
CA TYR A 28 8.00 -7.64 14.35
C TYR A 28 8.16 -6.63 13.22
N VAL A 29 9.26 -6.71 12.48
CA VAL A 29 9.59 -5.79 11.39
C VAL A 29 9.18 -6.41 10.05
N PHE A 30 8.43 -5.64 9.27
CA PHE A 30 8.02 -6.00 7.93
C PHE A 30 8.46 -4.94 6.93
N THR A 31 8.91 -5.37 5.76
CA THR A 31 8.92 -4.51 4.57
C THR A 31 7.68 -4.81 3.74
N TYR A 32 7.19 -3.81 3.03
CA TYR A 32 6.18 -4.00 2.00
C TYR A 32 6.50 -3.15 0.77
N THR A 33 6.30 -3.75 -0.39
CA THR A 33 6.45 -3.13 -1.70
C THR A 33 5.07 -3.01 -2.33
N ILE A 34 4.72 -1.79 -2.75
CA ILE A 34 3.52 -1.54 -3.55
C ILE A 34 3.97 -1.19 -4.96
N THR A 35 3.34 -1.81 -5.96
CA THR A 35 3.49 -1.46 -7.38
C THR A 35 2.14 -1.00 -7.91
N ILE A 36 2.11 0.21 -8.45
CA ILE A 36 0.95 0.86 -9.04
C ILE A 36 1.12 0.78 -10.56
N HIS A 37 0.27 0.00 -11.23
CA HIS A 37 0.25 -0.12 -12.69
C HIS A 37 -0.86 0.76 -13.26
N ASN A 38 -0.51 1.67 -14.16
CA ASN A 38 -1.50 2.41 -14.95
C ASN A 38 -1.81 1.63 -16.23
N LEU A 39 -2.93 0.90 -16.22
CA LEU A 39 -3.46 0.16 -17.36
C LEU A 39 -4.44 1.00 -18.20
N GLY A 40 -4.67 2.25 -17.79
CA GLY A 40 -5.53 3.22 -18.48
C GLY A 40 -4.85 3.86 -19.69
N LYS A 41 -5.53 4.84 -20.26
CA LYS A 41 -5.07 5.59 -21.45
C LYS A 41 -4.58 7.02 -21.14
N LYS A 42 -4.73 7.48 -19.90
CA LYS A 42 -4.35 8.82 -19.44
C LYS A 42 -3.16 8.75 -18.49
N ILE A 43 -2.38 9.83 -18.42
CA ILE A 43 -1.38 9.97 -17.36
C ILE A 43 -2.13 10.17 -16.03
N LEU A 44 -1.67 9.51 -14.97
CA LEU A 44 -2.21 9.68 -13.62
C LEU A 44 -1.14 10.22 -12.69
N GLN A 45 -1.48 11.20 -11.86
CA GLN A 45 -0.63 11.67 -10.77
C GLN A 45 -1.19 11.22 -9.43
N LEU A 46 -0.34 10.64 -8.58
CA LEU A 46 -0.72 10.35 -7.19
C LEU A 46 -0.61 11.60 -6.33
N ILE A 47 -1.71 11.96 -5.67
CA ILE A 47 -1.83 13.18 -4.88
C ILE A 47 -1.73 12.91 -3.39
N SER A 48 -2.47 11.92 -2.89
CA SER A 48 -2.48 11.56 -1.47
C SER A 48 -2.81 10.09 -1.27
N ARG A 49 -2.60 9.64 -0.03
CA ARG A 49 -2.85 8.27 0.41
C ARG A 49 -3.55 8.26 1.76
N TYR A 50 -4.37 7.25 1.94
CA TYR A 50 -4.87 6.81 3.23
C TYR A 50 -4.46 5.36 3.45
N TRP A 51 -3.99 5.06 4.65
CA TRP A 51 -3.70 3.71 5.11
C TRP A 51 -4.34 3.46 6.47
N SER A 52 -4.72 2.22 6.67
CA SER A 52 -5.10 1.66 7.95
C SER A 52 -4.31 0.37 8.16
N ILE A 53 -3.56 0.33 9.26
CA ILE A 53 -2.81 -0.85 9.67
C ILE A 53 -3.47 -1.39 10.92
N THR A 54 -3.98 -2.62 10.86
CA THR A 54 -4.58 -3.31 12.00
C THR A 54 -3.68 -4.46 12.41
N ASN A 55 -3.21 -4.47 13.65
CA ASN A 55 -2.38 -5.56 14.16
C ASN A 55 -3.24 -6.78 14.57
N GLY A 56 -2.61 -7.88 14.97
CA GLY A 56 -3.29 -9.12 15.35
C GLY A 56 -4.20 -9.02 16.58
N ASN A 57 -4.03 -7.95 17.38
CA ASN A 57 -4.87 -7.67 18.55
C ASN A 57 -6.04 -6.72 18.22
N GLY A 58 -6.21 -6.35 16.94
CA GLY A 58 -7.25 -5.41 16.51
C GLY A 58 -6.91 -3.93 16.71
N LYS A 59 -5.72 -3.59 17.21
CA LYS A 59 -5.27 -2.19 17.34
C LYS A 59 -5.05 -1.60 15.96
N LYS A 60 -5.74 -0.50 15.67
CA LYS A 60 -5.79 0.17 14.36
C LYS A 60 -5.00 1.47 14.39
N ASN A 61 -4.09 1.64 13.42
CA ASN A 61 -3.34 2.86 13.18
C ASN A 61 -3.70 3.42 11.82
N GLN A 62 -4.26 4.64 11.78
CA GLN A 62 -4.62 5.32 10.54
C GLN A 62 -3.55 6.33 10.16
N ILE A 63 -3.18 6.34 8.88
CA ILE A 63 -2.12 7.20 8.35
C ILE A 63 -2.67 7.91 7.12
N TYR A 64 -2.68 9.24 7.17
CA TYR A 64 -2.99 10.10 6.04
C TYR A 64 -1.71 10.81 5.60
N GLY A 65 -1.54 11.03 4.31
CA GLY A 65 -0.40 11.82 3.85
C GLY A 65 -0.46 12.17 2.37
N GLU A 66 0.23 13.26 2.03
CA GLU A 66 0.43 13.64 0.63
C GLU A 66 1.49 12.77 -0.04
N GLY A 67 1.24 12.46 -1.31
CA GLY A 67 2.16 11.72 -2.15
C GLY A 67 2.56 10.36 -1.59
N ILE A 68 3.74 9.90 -2.00
CA ILE A 68 4.48 8.76 -1.45
C ILE A 68 5.94 9.19 -1.30
N ILE A 69 6.53 9.02 -0.12
CA ILE A 69 7.94 9.39 0.17
C ILE A 69 8.22 10.83 -0.28
N SER A 70 7.31 11.74 0.09
CA SER A 70 7.35 13.18 -0.25
C SER A 70 7.37 13.49 -1.76
N LYS A 71 6.97 12.55 -2.62
CA LYS A 71 6.82 12.73 -4.08
C LYS A 71 5.38 12.52 -4.52
N LYS A 72 4.96 13.21 -5.58
CA LYS A 72 3.66 13.04 -6.25
C LYS A 72 3.91 12.47 -7.67
N PRO A 73 4.16 11.16 -7.81
CA PRO A 73 4.61 10.56 -9.06
C PRO A 73 3.54 10.67 -10.15
N TYR A 74 3.99 10.95 -11.37
CA TYR A 74 3.21 10.81 -12.59
C TYR A 74 3.46 9.42 -13.19
N ILE A 75 2.39 8.69 -13.52
CA ILE A 75 2.42 7.34 -14.06
C ILE A 75 1.77 7.38 -15.44
N LYS A 76 2.58 7.23 -16.48
CA LYS A 76 2.11 7.20 -17.87
C LYS A 76 1.28 5.93 -18.15
N PRO A 77 0.38 5.95 -19.16
CA PRO A 77 -0.27 4.75 -19.67
C PRO A 77 0.72 3.61 -19.94
N GLY A 78 0.43 2.41 -19.47
CA GLY A 78 1.28 1.22 -19.60
C GLY A 78 2.47 1.16 -18.64
N ASN A 79 2.80 2.25 -17.93
CA ASN A 79 3.90 2.28 -16.98
C ASN A 79 3.45 1.89 -15.57
N ASN A 80 4.44 1.68 -14.70
CA ASN A 80 4.23 1.46 -13.29
C ASN A 80 5.14 2.35 -12.43
N PHE A 81 4.71 2.55 -11.19
CA PHE A 81 5.50 3.15 -10.12
C PHE A 81 5.54 2.17 -8.95
N HIS A 82 6.70 1.98 -8.33
CA HIS A 82 6.81 1.14 -7.14
C HIS A 82 7.62 1.82 -6.04
N TYR A 83 7.34 1.42 -4.81
CA TYR A 83 8.11 1.86 -3.65
C TYR A 83 8.07 0.78 -2.57
N THR A 84 9.07 0.80 -1.71
CA THR A 84 9.19 -0.10 -0.56
C THR A 84 9.24 0.72 0.71
N ASN A 85 8.51 0.29 1.74
CA ASN A 85 8.55 0.91 3.06
C ASN A 85 8.69 -0.16 4.15
N ILE A 86 9.03 0.29 5.36
CA ILE A 86 9.15 -0.55 6.56
C ILE A 86 8.02 -0.19 7.52
N THR A 87 7.49 -1.21 8.20
CA THR A 87 6.58 -1.05 9.34
C THR A 87 6.93 -2.02 10.46
N ILE A 88 6.57 -1.65 11.68
CA ILE A 88 6.81 -2.43 12.90
C ILE A 88 5.45 -2.73 13.52
N LEU A 89 5.19 -4.01 13.81
CA LEU A 89 4.01 -4.45 14.53
C LEU A 89 4.39 -5.03 15.90
N GLU A 90 3.44 -4.92 16.83
CA GLU A 90 3.47 -5.57 18.14
C GLU A 90 3.08 -7.06 18.08
N THR A 91 2.65 -7.55 16.91
CA THR A 91 2.12 -8.90 16.70
C THR A 91 2.73 -9.55 15.46
N PRO A 92 2.80 -10.90 15.39
CA PRO A 92 3.39 -11.62 14.25
C PRO A 92 2.54 -11.55 12.97
N VAL A 93 1.32 -11.03 13.08
CA VAL A 93 0.37 -10.83 11.98
C VAL A 93 -0.27 -9.45 12.06
N GLY A 94 -0.64 -8.89 10.91
CA GLY A 94 -1.50 -7.73 10.77
C GLY A 94 -2.05 -7.63 9.34
N ILE A 95 -2.93 -6.65 9.11
CA ILE A 95 -3.46 -6.32 7.80
C ILE A 95 -3.22 -4.85 7.49
N ILE A 96 -3.02 -4.56 6.21
CA ILE A 96 -3.00 -3.21 5.67
C ILE A 96 -4.14 -3.09 4.67
N GLU A 97 -4.90 -2.01 4.79
CA GLU A 97 -5.94 -1.57 3.86
C GLU A 97 -5.80 -0.06 3.61
N GLY A 98 -6.38 0.43 2.51
CA GLY A 98 -6.29 1.85 2.19
C GLY A 98 -6.59 2.17 0.75
N HIS A 99 -6.35 3.41 0.36
CA HIS A 99 -6.57 3.88 -0.99
C HIS A 99 -5.64 5.05 -1.34
N TYR A 100 -5.52 5.31 -2.64
CA TYR A 100 -4.89 6.51 -3.17
C TYR A 100 -5.93 7.44 -3.77
N ILE A 101 -5.64 8.74 -3.67
CA ILE A 101 -6.26 9.76 -4.50
C ILE A 101 -5.30 10.09 -5.64
N MET A 102 -5.77 9.90 -6.86
CA MET A 102 -5.06 10.23 -8.09
C MET A 102 -5.85 11.23 -8.93
N ILE A 103 -5.14 11.97 -9.80
CA ILE A 103 -5.77 12.84 -10.79
C ILE A 103 -5.22 12.58 -12.19
N ASP A 104 -6.03 12.80 -13.23
CA ASP A 104 -5.54 12.89 -14.61
C ASP A 104 -5.10 14.31 -14.99
N GLU A 105 -4.66 14.50 -16.23
CA GLU A 105 -4.27 15.81 -16.78
C GLU A 105 -5.39 16.86 -16.84
N ASN A 106 -6.65 16.45 -16.68
CA ASN A 106 -7.82 17.33 -16.64
C ASN A 106 -8.35 17.52 -15.20
N ASN A 107 -7.56 17.14 -14.19
CA ASN A 107 -7.92 17.16 -12.78
C ASN A 107 -9.13 16.29 -12.40
N HIS A 108 -9.49 15.27 -13.20
CA HIS A 108 -10.48 14.29 -12.76
C HIS A 108 -9.91 13.44 -11.63
N VAL A 109 -10.65 13.32 -10.55
CA VAL A 109 -10.23 12.55 -9.37
C VAL A 109 -10.56 11.07 -9.52
N TYR A 110 -9.59 10.23 -9.22
CA TYR A 110 -9.70 8.79 -9.17
C TYR A 110 -9.38 8.30 -7.76
N HIS A 111 -10.29 7.52 -7.22
CA HIS A 111 -10.11 6.81 -5.97
C HIS A 111 -9.67 5.38 -6.27
N VAL A 112 -8.46 5.03 -5.87
CA VAL A 112 -7.83 3.74 -6.21
C VAL A 112 -7.64 2.94 -4.94
N GLU A 113 -8.49 1.93 -4.77
CA GLU A 113 -8.40 1.00 -3.65
C GLU A 113 -7.12 0.18 -3.70
N ILE A 114 -6.56 -0.04 -2.52
CA ILE A 114 -5.41 -0.92 -2.33
C ILE A 114 -5.96 -2.24 -1.81
N PRO A 115 -5.72 -3.38 -2.50
CA PRO A 115 -6.16 -4.68 -2.03
C PRO A 115 -5.66 -4.91 -0.60
N ILE A 116 -6.55 -5.40 0.28
CA ILE A 116 -6.16 -5.74 1.64
C ILE A 116 -5.05 -6.80 1.57
N PHE A 117 -3.92 -6.53 2.20
CA PHE A 117 -2.82 -7.47 2.24
C PHE A 117 -2.32 -7.69 3.66
N ARG A 118 -1.82 -8.89 3.90
CA ARG A 118 -1.38 -9.33 5.23
C ARG A 118 0.10 -9.01 5.41
N LEU A 119 0.46 -8.59 6.61
CA LEU A 119 1.81 -8.65 7.13
C LEU A 119 1.87 -9.91 8.00
N ALA A 120 2.58 -10.94 7.57
CA ALA A 120 2.63 -12.20 8.32
C ALA A 120 4.00 -12.87 8.19
N ILE A 121 4.42 -13.53 9.27
CA ILE A 121 5.52 -14.49 9.22
C ILE A 121 5.02 -15.71 8.41
N LYS A 122 5.76 -16.11 7.35
CA LYS A 122 5.32 -17.18 6.42
C LYS A 122 4.89 -18.49 7.09
N THR A 123 5.48 -18.84 8.23
CA THR A 123 5.17 -20.08 8.98
C THR A 123 3.76 -20.07 9.62
N TYR A 124 3.07 -18.93 9.65
CA TYR A 124 1.72 -18.78 10.22
C TYR A 124 0.62 -18.78 9.15
N ILE A 125 0.93 -19.26 7.94
CA ILE A 125 -0.04 -19.40 6.85
C ILE A 125 -0.30 -20.90 6.69
N HIS A 126 -1.52 -21.34 7.02
CA HIS A 126 -2.08 -22.65 6.65
C HIS A 126 -2.99 -22.48 5.43
#